data_AF-A0A8C1AEJ0-F1
#
_entry.id   AF-A0A8C1AEJ0-F1
#
_cell.length_a   1.000
_cell.length_b   1.000
_cell.length_c   1.000
_cell.angle_alpha   90.00
_cell.angle_beta   90.00
_cell.angle_gamma   90.00
#
_symmetry.space_group_name_H-M   'P 1'
#
loop_
_entity.id
_entity.type
_entity.pdbx_description
1 polymer ?
#
loop_
_entity_poly.entity_id
_entity_poly.type
_entity_poly.pdbx_seq_one_letter_code
_entity_poly.pdbx_strand_id
1 'polypeptide(L)'
;HTNEVWRPVKTFGQLGDKEGNMLSEYTELVDGIFLNKVMNQINPKGTVQGLNKVNNDVSQRAQNLSVLIYHIKSYYQVRHREN
;
A
#
# COMPACT_ATOMS: atom_id res chain seq x y z
N HIS A 1 9.66 0.42 21.32
CA HIS A 1 10.18 1.53 20.49
C HIS A 1 9.96 1.36 18.97
N THR A 2 9.29 0.30 18.49
CA THR A 2 9.07 0.02 17.05
C THR A 2 7.68 0.40 16.52
N ASN A 3 6.77 0.88 17.37
CA ASN A 3 5.35 1.08 17.01
C ASN A 3 5.04 2.43 16.36
N GLU A 4 6.00 3.34 16.26
CA GLU A 4 5.75 4.69 15.73
C GLU A 4 5.73 4.74 14.20
N VAL A 5 6.51 3.88 13.53
CA VAL A 5 6.63 3.88 12.06
C VAL A 5 5.30 3.56 11.38
N TRP A 6 4.47 2.72 11.99
CA TRP A 6 3.21 2.26 11.41
C TRP A 6 2.01 3.13 11.77
N ARG A 7 2.14 4.06 12.74
CA ARG A 7 1.03 4.92 13.18
C ARG A 7 0.36 5.68 12.04
N PRO A 8 1.10 6.35 11.13
CA PRO A 8 0.48 7.07 10.02
C PRO A 8 -0.25 6.17 9.02
N VAL A 9 0.10 4.89 8.96
CA VAL A 9 -0.50 3.94 8.03
C VAL A 9 -1.81 3.37 8.62
N LYS A 10 -1.83 3.10 9.93
CA LYS A 10 -3.00 2.60 10.68
C LYS A 10 -4.19 3.58 10.70
N THR A 11 -3.99 4.86 10.37
CA THR A 11 -5.11 5.82 10.26
C THR A 11 -6.00 5.59 9.03
N PHE A 12 -5.51 4.87 8.02
CA PHE A 12 -6.24 4.63 6.76
C PHE A 12 -7.05 3.32 6.77
N GLY A 13 -6.97 2.55 7.84
CA GLY A 13 -7.70 1.29 8.01
C GLY A 13 -7.02 0.37 9.01
N GLN A 14 -7.75 -0.69 9.40
CA GLN A 14 -7.17 -1.76 10.19
C GLN A 14 -6.08 -2.47 9.39
N LEU A 15 -4.90 -2.58 10.01
CA LEU A 15 -3.71 -3.25 9.50
C LEU A 15 -3.46 -4.46 10.39
N GLY A 16 -3.33 -5.63 9.79
CA GLY A 16 -3.19 -6.90 10.49
C GLY A 16 -4.49 -7.39 11.13
N ASP A 17 -4.36 -8.49 11.87
CA ASP A 17 -5.46 -9.06 12.65
C ASP A 17 -5.89 -8.16 13.83
N LYS A 18 -6.98 -8.55 14.51
CA LYS A 18 -7.49 -7.83 15.69
C LYS A 18 -6.52 -7.87 16.88
N GLU A 19 -5.53 -8.76 16.85
CA GLU A 19 -4.56 -8.97 17.91
C GLU A 19 -3.32 -8.09 17.73
N GLY A 20 -3.17 -7.42 16.58
CA GLY A 20 -2.07 -6.51 16.29
C GLY A 20 -0.73 -7.23 16.18
N ASN A 21 -0.74 -8.47 15.67
CA ASN A 21 0.49 -9.24 15.50
C ASN A 21 1.38 -8.58 14.43
N MET A 22 2.61 -8.21 14.82
CA MET A 22 3.59 -7.56 13.94
C MET A 22 3.86 -8.35 12.65
N LEU A 23 3.80 -9.69 12.71
CA LEU A 23 3.99 -10.54 11.53
C LEU A 23 2.79 -10.47 10.57
N SER A 24 1.56 -10.37 11.08
CA SER A 24 0.37 -10.21 10.24
C SER A 24 0.32 -8.83 9.61
N GLU A 25 0.65 -7.79 10.38
CA GLU A 25 0.83 -6.41 9.87
C GLU A 25 1.89 -6.36 8.76
N TYR A 26 3.06 -6.98 8.97
CA TYR A 26 4.10 -7.06 7.95
C TYR A 26 3.64 -7.77 6.67
N THR A 27 2.91 -8.88 6.82
CA THR A 27 2.44 -9.68 5.68
C THR A 27 1.44 -8.91 4.80
N GLU A 28 0.50 -8.18 5.42
CA GLU A 28 -0.46 -7.33 4.69
C GLU A 28 0.19 -6.12 4.02
N LEU A 29 1.31 -5.60 4.56
CA LEU A 29 2.05 -4.52 3.91
C LEU A 29 2.81 -5.02 2.69
N VAL A 30 3.44 -6.19 2.82
CA VAL A 30 4.32 -6.77 1.78
C VAL A 30 3.54 -7.30 0.58
N ASP A 31 2.26 -7.67 0.72
CA ASP A 31 1.41 -8.04 -0.42
C ASP A 31 1.08 -6.86 -1.36
N GLY A 32 1.30 -5.63 -0.88
CA GLY A 32 1.11 -4.38 -1.61
C GLY A 32 -0.35 -3.94 -1.79
N ILE A 33 -1.34 -4.74 -1.40
CA ILE A 33 -2.78 -4.44 -1.60
C ILE A 33 -3.21 -3.31 -0.69
N PHE A 34 -2.89 -3.43 0.61
CA PHE A 34 -3.27 -2.41 1.59
C PHE A 34 -2.67 -1.05 1.22
N LEU A 35 -1.36 -1.02 0.90
CA LEU A 35 -0.66 0.21 0.52
C LEU A 35 -1.21 0.84 -0.76
N ASN A 36 -1.60 0.04 -1.77
CA ASN A 36 -2.23 0.59 -2.96
C ASN A 36 -3.61 1.21 -2.65
N LYS A 37 -4.38 0.63 -1.73
CA LYS A 37 -5.65 1.24 -1.27
C LYS A 37 -5.41 2.58 -0.58
N VAL A 38 -4.38 2.67 0.27
CA VAL A 38 -3.97 3.93 0.91
C VAL A 38 -3.61 4.97 -0.16
N MET A 39 -2.80 4.61 -1.15
CA MET A 39 -2.45 5.52 -2.25
C MET A 39 -3.66 5.99 -3.06
N ASN A 40 -4.66 5.13 -3.25
CA ASN A 40 -5.90 5.52 -3.91
C ASN A 40 -6.75 6.50 -3.09
N GLN A 41 -6.76 6.36 -1.76
CA GLN A 41 -7.40 7.36 -0.88
C GLN A 41 -6.67 8.71 -0.91
N ILE A 42 -5.33 8.70 -1.05
CA ILE A 42 -4.52 9.91 -1.19
C ILE A 42 -4.72 10.58 -2.56
N ASN A 43 -4.79 9.79 -3.62
CA ASN A 43 -4.97 10.28 -4.99
C ASN A 43 -5.85 9.31 -5.81
N PRO A 44 -7.16 9.58 -5.92
CA PRO A 44 -8.10 8.71 -6.62
C PRO A 44 -7.93 8.72 -8.15
N LYS A 45 -7.02 9.55 -8.70
CA LYS A 45 -6.65 9.54 -10.13
C LYS A 45 -5.75 8.35 -10.49
N GLY A 46 -5.18 7.64 -9.50
CA GLY A 46 -4.39 6.42 -9.73
C GLY A 46 -5.30 5.21 -9.95
N THR A 47 -5.08 4.45 -11.02
CA THR A 47 -5.93 3.31 -11.37
C THR A 47 -5.60 2.08 -10.53
N VAL A 48 -6.54 1.61 -9.71
CA VAL A 48 -6.39 0.40 -8.85
C VAL A 48 -6.78 -0.90 -9.57
N GLN A 49 -6.90 -0.88 -10.90
CA GLN A 49 -7.30 -2.06 -11.66
C GLN A 49 -6.19 -3.12 -11.64
N GLY A 50 -6.53 -4.35 -11.24
CA GLY A 50 -5.63 -5.50 -11.29
C GLY A 50 -4.98 -5.93 -9.97
N LEU A 51 -5.39 -5.39 -8.82
CA LEU A 51 -4.93 -5.93 -7.52
C LEU A 51 -5.63 -7.27 -7.24
N ASN A 52 -4.88 -8.36 -7.33
CA ASN A 52 -5.37 -9.68 -6.91
C ASN A 52 -4.92 -10.00 -5.49
N LYS A 53 -5.80 -10.67 -4.73
CA LYS A 53 -5.45 -11.22 -3.42
C LYS A 53 -4.34 -12.26 -3.59
N VAL A 54 -3.18 -12.00 -3.00
CA VAL A 54 -1.97 -12.79 -3.22
C VAL A 54 -2.03 -14.05 -2.35
N ASN A 55 -2.28 -15.22 -2.95
CA ASN A 55 -2.17 -16.52 -2.27
C ASN A 55 -0.70 -16.96 -2.15
N ASN A 56 0.17 -16.07 -1.69
CA ASN A 56 1.62 -16.24 -1.61
C ASN A 56 2.37 -16.33 -2.97
N ASP A 57 1.74 -15.94 -4.08
CA ASP A 57 2.39 -15.83 -5.39
C ASP A 57 3.35 -14.63 -5.44
N VAL A 58 4.64 -14.90 -5.61
CA VAL A 58 5.71 -13.88 -5.66
C VAL A 58 5.55 -12.94 -6.85
N SER A 59 5.10 -13.45 -8.01
CA SER A 59 4.91 -12.65 -9.22
C SER A 59 3.78 -11.65 -9.03
N GLN A 60 2.67 -12.08 -8.41
CA GLN A 60 1.55 -11.20 -8.11
C GLN A 60 1.91 -10.13 -7.08
N ARG A 61 2.70 -10.50 -6.06
CA ARG A 61 3.26 -9.54 -5.10
C ARG A 61 4.13 -8.50 -5.78
N ALA A 62 5.05 -8.93 -6.65
CA ALA A 62 5.91 -8.04 -7.40
C ALA A 62 5.10 -7.09 -8.31
N GLN A 63 4.03 -7.57 -8.94
CA GLN A 63 3.11 -6.74 -9.71
C GLN A 63 2.43 -5.69 -8.84
N ASN A 64 1.85 -6.08 -7.70
CA ASN A 64 1.18 -5.16 -6.78
C ASN A 64 2.12 -4.05 -6.29
N LEU A 65 3.37 -4.39 -5.94
CA LEU A 65 4.39 -3.43 -5.53
C LEU A 65 4.86 -2.53 -6.68
N SER A 66 4.92 -3.05 -7.91
CA SER A 66 5.25 -2.24 -9.10
C SER A 66 4.18 -1.17 -9.37
N VAL A 67 2.90 -1.53 -9.24
CA VAL A 67 1.78 -0.58 -9.33
C VAL A 67 1.88 0.48 -8.22
N LEU A 68 2.20 0.07 -6.99
CA LEU A 68 2.39 1.00 -5.87
C LEU A 68 3.48 2.04 -6.16
N ILE A 69 4.65 1.58 -6.64
CA ILE A 69 5.76 2.46 -7.00
C ILE A 69 5.35 3.43 -8.11
N TYR A 70 4.63 2.95 -9.12
CA TYR A 70 4.12 3.80 -10.20
C TYR A 70 3.18 4.88 -9.68
N HIS A 71 2.26 4.56 -8.78
CA HIS A 71 1.34 5.53 -8.18
C HIS A 71 2.05 6.60 -7.36
N ILE A 72 3.02 6.19 -6.53
CA ILE A 72 3.83 7.12 -5.73
C ILE A 72 4.59 8.08 -6.66
N LYS A 73 5.30 7.56 -7.66
CA LYS A 73 6.05 8.39 -8.62
C LYS A 73 5.12 9.35 -9.38
N SER A 74 4.02 8.83 -9.91
CA SER A 74 3.04 9.61 -10.67
C SER A 74 2.46 10.76 -9.83
N TYR A 75 2.13 10.49 -8.57
CA TYR A 75 1.59 11.52 -7.66
C TYR A 75 2.57 12.70 -7.48
N TYR A 76 3.83 12.41 -7.19
CA TYR A 76 4.84 13.47 -6.99
C TYR A 76 5.26 14.15 -8.29
N GLN A 77 5.30 13.43 -9.41
CA GLN A 77 5.63 14.00 -10.73
C GLN A 77 4.53 14.90 -11.28
N VAL A 78 3.25 14.56 -11.08
CA VAL A 78 2.13 15.43 -11.46
C VAL A 78 2.12 16.68 -10.58
N ARG A 79 2.28 16.52 -9.26
CA ARG A 79 2.31 17.65 -8.32
C ARG A 79 3.45 18.64 -8.63
N HIS A 80 4.59 18.17 -9.12
CA HIS A 80 5.70 19.05 -9.51
C HIS A 80 5.42 19.83 -10.82
N ARG A 81 4.48 19.39 -11.66
CA ARG A 81 4.09 20.09 -12.91
C ARG A 81 2.92 21.07 -12.73
N GLU A 82 2.24 21.02 -11.59
CA GLU A 82 1.10 21.91 -11.27
C GLU A 82 1.50 23.12 -10.42
N ASN A 83 2.78 23.25 -10.06
CA ASN A 83 3.39 24.41 -9.37
C ASN A 83 4.28 25.20 -10.32
#